data_AF-A0AB34G5Q8-F1
#
_entry.id   AF-A0AB34G5Q8-F1
#
_cell.length_a   1.000
_cell.length_b   1.000
_cell.length_c   1.000
_cell.angle_alpha   90.00
_cell.angle_beta   90.00
_cell.angle_gamma   90.00
#
_symmetry.space_group_name_H-M   'P 1'
#
loop_
_entity.id
_entity.type
_entity.pdbx_description
1 polymer ?
#
loop_
_entity_poly.entity_id
_entity_poly.type
_entity_poly.pdbx_seq_one_letter_code
_entity_poly.pdbx_strand_id
1 'polypeptide(L)'
;MDRSQPQSSNLMDTHNRLVADILTRYRTLMMLATVQAEGERNNATPEAMSVAGISMKMEFDGLYSSIKDLLALSRRIKELWVFGPLSKADPDRVAKEAQIERDVASVAELINGLEGADMRALAEQHGGTWERLTKDDPQAAGGAAAGTAQ
;
A
#
# COMPACT_ATOMS: atom_id res chain seq x y z
N MET A 1 8.05 -10.86 11.00
CA MET A 1 8.34 -10.64 9.57
C MET A 1 8.71 -9.19 9.37
N ASP A 2 10.01 -8.91 9.31
CA ASP A 2 10.56 -7.58 9.06
C ASP A 2 10.08 -7.01 7.72
N ARG A 3 9.13 -6.07 7.80
CA ARG A 3 8.61 -5.29 6.67
C ARG A 3 9.48 -4.05 6.39
N SER A 4 10.79 -4.23 6.46
CA SER A 4 11.81 -3.21 6.20
C SER A 4 12.67 -3.59 5.00
N GLN A 5 12.06 -4.16 3.96
CA GLN A 5 12.75 -4.27 2.68
C GLN A 5 12.92 -2.84 2.12
N PRO A 6 14.15 -2.39 1.83
CA PRO A 6 14.36 -1.05 1.28
C PRO A 6 13.69 -1.00 -0.09
N GLN A 7 12.67 -0.14 -0.22
CA GLN A 7 11.92 0.03 -1.48
C GLN A 7 12.83 0.40 -2.67
N SER A 8 14.04 0.91 -2.40
CA SER A 8 15.08 1.16 -3.41
C SER A 8 15.62 -0.12 -4.06
N SER A 9 15.75 -1.22 -3.32
CA SER A 9 16.18 -2.53 -3.88
C SER A 9 15.17 -3.00 -4.92
N ASN A 10 13.88 -2.93 -4.60
CA ASN A 10 12.81 -3.33 -5.51
C ASN A 10 12.75 -2.46 -6.78
N LEU A 11 13.09 -1.18 -6.68
CA LEU A 11 13.10 -0.25 -7.81
C LEU A 11 14.21 -0.56 -8.81
N MET A 12 15.42 -0.83 -8.32
CA MET A 12 16.57 -1.21 -9.16
C MET A 12 16.36 -2.59 -9.79
N ASP A 13 15.80 -3.54 -9.05
CA ASP A 13 15.45 -4.86 -9.57
C ASP A 13 14.38 -4.75 -10.68
N THR A 14 13.37 -3.90 -10.48
CA THR A 14 12.33 -3.61 -11.47
C THR A 14 12.90 -2.94 -12.71
N HIS A 15 13.79 -1.95 -12.55
CA HIS A 15 14.49 -1.31 -13.66
C HIS A 15 15.28 -2.34 -14.49
N ASN A 16 16.10 -3.16 -13.84
CA ASN A 16 16.93 -4.15 -14.53
C ASN A 16 16.08 -5.20 -15.25
N ARG A 17 14.97 -5.63 -14.65
CA ARG A 17 14.00 -6.54 -15.29
C ARG A 17 13.40 -5.91 -16.54
N LEU A 18 12.98 -4.65 -16.48
CA LEU A 18 12.37 -3.95 -17.63
C LEU A 18 13.39 -3.74 -18.76
N VAL A 19 14.61 -3.36 -18.45
CA VAL A 19 15.69 -3.22 -19.46
C VAL A 19 16.01 -4.57 -20.10
N ALA A 20 16.12 -5.63 -19.32
CA ALA A 20 16.36 -6.98 -19.84
C ALA A 20 15.22 -7.45 -20.76
N ASP A 21 13.96 -7.19 -20.39
CA ASP A 21 12.80 -7.53 -21.20
C ASP A 21 12.77 -6.73 -22.51
N ILE A 22 13.04 -5.42 -22.47
CA ILE A 22 13.16 -4.57 -23.67
C ILE A 22 14.22 -5.11 -24.64
N LEU A 23 15.43 -5.41 -24.15
CA LEU A 23 16.53 -5.91 -24.97
C LEU A 23 16.22 -7.30 -25.54
N THR A 24 15.60 -8.17 -24.75
CA THR A 24 15.23 -9.52 -25.18
C THR A 24 14.18 -9.48 -26.29
N ARG A 25 13.12 -8.68 -26.12
CA ARG A 25 12.07 -8.52 -27.14
C ARG A 25 12.59 -7.87 -28.41
N TYR A 26 13.46 -6.87 -28.29
CA TYR A 26 14.11 -6.26 -29.45
C TYR A 26 14.95 -7.27 -30.24
N ARG A 27 15.71 -8.13 -29.54
CA ARG A 27 16.46 -9.21 -30.20
C ARG A 27 15.51 -10.18 -30.91
N THR A 28 14.42 -10.60 -30.28
CA THR A 28 13.43 -11.49 -30.87
C THR A 28 12.77 -10.88 -32.11
N LEU A 29 12.43 -9.58 -32.06
CA LEU A 29 11.93 -8.83 -33.22
C LEU A 29 12.92 -8.81 -34.37
N MET A 30 14.20 -8.57 -34.09
CA MET A 30 15.24 -8.59 -35.12
C MET A 30 15.36 -9.98 -35.76
N MET A 31 15.34 -11.05 -34.95
CA MET A 31 15.38 -12.42 -35.49
C MET A 31 14.14 -12.74 -36.33
N LEU A 32 12.94 -12.35 -35.90
CA LEU A 32 11.71 -12.55 -36.68
C LEU A 32 11.78 -11.80 -38.02
N ALA A 33 12.31 -10.57 -38.02
CA ALA A 33 12.48 -9.78 -39.23
C ALA A 33 13.53 -10.36 -40.19
N THR A 34 14.67 -10.83 -39.67
CA THR A 34 15.76 -11.37 -40.51
C THR A 34 15.47 -12.79 -41.01
N VAL A 35 14.74 -13.61 -40.26
CA VAL A 35 14.28 -14.94 -40.71
C VAL A 35 13.35 -14.82 -41.93
N GLN A 36 12.61 -13.72 -42.06
CA GLN A 36 11.85 -13.43 -43.29
C GLN A 36 12.75 -13.00 -44.45
N ALA A 37 13.86 -12.29 -44.17
CA ALA A 37 14.79 -11.80 -45.19
C ALA A 37 15.75 -12.87 -45.73
N GLU A 38 16.15 -13.86 -44.90
CA GLU A 38 17.02 -14.98 -45.31
C GLU A 38 16.26 -16.09 -46.09
N GLY A 39 14.97 -15.89 -46.34
CA GLY A 39 14.03 -16.87 -46.89
C GLY A 39 14.21 -17.24 -48.37
N GLU A 40 15.41 -17.17 -48.94
CA GLU A 40 15.63 -17.51 -50.34
C GLU A 40 15.58 -19.03 -50.60
N ARG A 41 15.52 -19.90 -49.57
CA ARG A 41 15.58 -21.36 -49.79
C ARG A 41 14.62 -22.27 -49.01
N ASN A 42 13.98 -21.86 -47.89
CA ASN A 42 13.09 -22.78 -47.14
C ASN A 42 11.92 -22.14 -46.33
N ASN A 43 11.76 -20.81 -46.32
CA ASN A 43 10.80 -20.13 -45.44
C ASN A 43 9.53 -19.66 -46.18
N ALA A 44 9.32 -20.12 -47.42
CA ALA A 44 8.29 -19.64 -48.34
C ALA A 44 6.90 -20.27 -48.15
N THR A 45 6.63 -20.90 -47.00
CA THR A 45 5.26 -21.35 -46.71
C THR A 45 4.45 -20.16 -46.16
N PRO A 46 3.28 -19.85 -46.74
CA PRO A 46 2.47 -18.68 -46.33
C PRO A 46 2.02 -18.76 -44.86
N GLU A 47 1.93 -19.97 -44.30
CA GLU A 47 1.66 -20.22 -42.88
C GLU A 47 2.83 -19.77 -41.98
N ALA A 48 4.08 -20.03 -42.36
CA ALA A 48 5.24 -19.58 -41.59
C ALA A 48 5.37 -18.06 -41.60
N MET A 49 5.03 -17.42 -42.73
CA MET A 49 5.04 -15.96 -42.82
C MET A 49 3.97 -15.29 -41.95
N SER A 50 2.76 -15.86 -41.90
CA SER A 50 1.67 -15.32 -41.07
C SER A 50 1.96 -15.48 -39.58
N VAL A 51 2.51 -16.62 -39.17
CA VAL A 51 2.94 -16.86 -37.77
C VAL A 51 4.04 -15.89 -37.36
N ALA A 52 5.02 -15.65 -38.24
CA ALA A 52 6.08 -14.67 -37.98
C ALA A 52 5.52 -13.24 -37.86
N GLY A 53 4.55 -12.85 -38.69
CA GLY A 53 3.88 -11.55 -38.59
C GLY A 53 3.08 -11.38 -37.29
N ILE A 54 2.35 -12.42 -36.85
CA ILE A 54 1.62 -12.42 -35.56
C ILE A 54 2.60 -12.33 -34.39
N SER A 55 3.68 -13.12 -34.43
CA SER A 55 4.72 -13.12 -33.40
C SER A 55 5.41 -11.76 -33.32
N MET A 56 5.69 -11.13 -34.46
CA MET A 56 6.29 -9.80 -34.51
C MET A 56 5.38 -8.76 -33.85
N LYS A 57 4.08 -8.79 -34.13
CA LYS A 57 3.11 -7.89 -33.50
C LYS A 57 3.06 -8.09 -31.98
N MET A 58 3.04 -9.34 -31.52
CA MET A 58 3.02 -9.67 -30.09
C MET A 58 4.26 -9.17 -29.37
N GLU A 59 5.45 -9.31 -29.98
CA GLU A 59 6.69 -8.79 -29.41
C GLU A 59 6.75 -7.25 -29.41
N PHE A 60 6.16 -6.59 -30.41
CA PHE A 60 6.02 -5.12 -30.40
C PHE A 60 5.10 -4.63 -29.28
N ASP A 61 3.95 -5.29 -29.07
CA ASP A 61 3.03 -4.95 -27.99
C ASP A 61 3.68 -5.16 -26.62
N GLY A 62 4.43 -6.25 -26.45
CA GLY A 62 5.24 -6.53 -25.26
C GLY A 62 6.32 -5.47 -25.02
N LEU A 63 7.07 -5.10 -26.06
CA LEU A 63 8.09 -4.05 -26.00
C LEU A 63 7.49 -2.70 -25.59
N TYR A 64 6.36 -2.33 -26.18
CA TYR A 64 5.63 -1.11 -25.87
C TYR A 64 5.15 -1.09 -24.42
N SER A 65 4.65 -2.21 -23.91
CA SER A 65 4.29 -2.35 -22.50
C SER A 65 5.49 -2.13 -21.58
N SER A 66 6.62 -2.77 -21.85
CA SER A 66 7.81 -2.68 -21.00
C SER A 66 8.41 -1.26 -20.99
N ILE A 67 8.30 -0.52 -22.10
CA ILE A 67 8.66 0.91 -22.16
C ILE A 67 7.69 1.76 -21.33
N LYS A 68 6.38 1.50 -21.39
CA LYS A 68 5.40 2.20 -20.54
C LYS A 68 5.67 1.97 -19.06
N ASP A 69 5.99 0.74 -18.68
CA ASP A 69 6.31 0.39 -17.31
C ASP A 69 7.61 1.08 -16.85
N LEU A 70 8.60 1.22 -17.74
CA LEU A 70 9.81 2.00 -17.47
C LEU A 70 9.50 3.49 -17.25
N LEU A 71 8.59 4.06 -18.06
CA LEU A 71 8.15 5.44 -17.88
C LEU A 71 7.38 5.62 -16.57
N ALA A 72 6.51 4.68 -16.21
CA ALA A 72 5.80 4.67 -14.93
C ALA A 72 6.78 4.57 -13.75
N LEU A 73 7.82 3.75 -13.87
CA LEU A 73 8.91 3.67 -12.88
C LEU A 73 9.63 5.01 -12.74
N SER A 74 9.94 5.67 -13.86
CA SER A 74 10.58 7.00 -13.83
C SER A 74 9.71 8.05 -13.15
N ARG A 75 8.38 7.98 -13.34
CA ARG A 75 7.42 8.84 -12.65
C ARG A 75 7.43 8.57 -11.16
N ARG A 76 7.39 7.30 -10.75
CA ARG A 76 7.46 6.91 -9.33
C ARG A 76 8.77 7.35 -8.67
N ILE A 77 9.90 7.25 -9.37
CA ILE A 77 11.19 7.79 -8.90
C ILE A 77 11.07 9.30 -8.68
N LYS A 78 10.57 10.05 -9.67
CA LYS A 78 10.40 11.50 -9.55
C LYS A 78 9.43 11.88 -8.43
N GLU A 79 8.35 11.12 -8.24
CA GLU A 79 7.42 11.31 -7.12
C GLU A 79 8.12 11.08 -5.77
N LEU A 80 8.99 10.07 -5.64
CA LEU A 80 9.82 9.90 -4.44
C LEU A 80 10.78 11.08 -4.21
N TRP A 81 11.32 11.67 -5.27
CA TRP A 81 12.15 12.87 -5.17
C TRP A 81 11.36 14.11 -4.76
N VAL A 82 10.13 14.27 -5.24
CA VAL A 82 9.28 15.45 -4.98
C VAL A 82 8.55 15.37 -3.65
N PHE A 83 8.01 14.20 -3.30
CA PHE A 83 7.23 13.97 -2.07
C PHE A 83 8.07 13.41 -0.91
N GLY A 84 9.33 13.06 -1.15
CA GLY A 84 10.20 12.48 -0.15
C GLY A 84 9.87 11.01 0.18
N PRO A 85 10.64 10.37 1.07
CA PRO A 85 10.48 8.95 1.40
C PRO A 85 9.09 8.64 1.96
N LEU A 86 8.34 7.79 1.28
CA LEU A 86 6.94 7.40 1.58
C LEU A 86 6.73 6.62 2.89
N SER A 87 7.71 6.52 3.80
CA SER A 87 7.48 5.68 4.99
C SER A 87 8.14 6.08 6.29
N LYS A 88 9.36 6.64 6.36
CA LYS A 88 10.00 6.85 7.67
C LYS A 88 10.95 8.04 7.68
N ALA A 89 10.92 8.72 8.83
CA ALA A 89 11.88 9.73 9.29
C ALA A 89 11.67 11.17 8.79
N ASP A 90 10.46 11.72 8.98
CA ASP A 90 10.44 13.09 9.48
C ASP A 90 10.39 13.02 11.02
N PRO A 91 11.53 13.22 11.73
CA PRO A 91 11.55 13.18 13.19
C PRO A 91 10.56 14.18 13.79
N ASP A 92 10.30 15.30 13.11
CA ASP A 92 9.32 16.30 13.56
C ASP A 92 7.90 15.77 13.45
N ARG A 93 7.58 14.94 12.45
CA ARG A 93 6.25 14.36 12.31
C ARG A 93 5.99 13.29 13.36
N VAL A 94 6.98 12.45 13.66
CA VAL A 94 6.90 11.46 14.75
C VAL A 94 6.79 12.15 16.11
N ALA A 95 7.58 13.20 16.34
CA ALA A 95 7.51 13.98 17.57
C ALA A 95 6.14 14.68 17.73
N LYS A 96 5.60 15.22 16.63
CA LYS A 96 4.25 15.82 16.61
C LYS A 96 3.17 14.80 16.88
N GLU A 97 3.25 13.60 16.30
CA GLU A 97 2.27 12.54 16.51
C GLU A 97 2.29 12.06 17.98
N ALA A 98 3.47 11.88 18.57
CA ALA A 98 3.61 11.58 19.99
C ALA A 98 3.17 12.74 20.92
N GLN A 99 3.25 13.99 20.46
CA GLN A 99 2.72 15.15 21.17
C GLN A 99 1.19 15.16 21.11
N ILE A 100 0.61 14.94 19.93
CA ILE A 100 -0.84 14.86 19.72
C ILE A 100 -1.44 13.75 20.58
N GLU A 101 -0.80 12.58 20.65
CA GLU A 101 -1.29 11.47 21.47
C GLU A 101 -1.31 11.82 22.97
N ARG A 102 -0.28 12.51 23.47
CA ARG A 102 -0.22 13.02 24.84
C ARG A 102 -1.28 14.09 25.11
N ASP A 103 -1.47 15.01 24.17
CA ASP A 103 -2.45 16.09 24.30
C ASP A 103 -3.89 15.53 24.27
N VAL A 104 -4.15 14.54 23.41
CA VAL A 104 -5.44 13.84 23.36
C VAL A 104 -5.72 13.09 24.65
N ALA A 105 -4.72 12.41 25.23
CA ALA A 105 -4.87 11.75 26.53
C ALA A 105 -5.20 12.75 27.64
N SER A 106 -4.49 13.88 27.69
CA SER A 106 -4.73 14.94 28.69
C SER A 106 -6.12 15.57 28.54
N VAL A 107 -6.55 15.88 27.31
CA VAL A 107 -7.90 16.40 27.05
C VAL A 107 -8.97 15.39 27.43
N ALA A 108 -8.76 14.10 27.12
CA ALA A 108 -9.68 13.04 27.52
C ALA A 108 -9.79 12.95 29.05
N GLU A 109 -8.70 13.03 29.80
CA GLU A 109 -8.73 13.04 31.28
C GLU A 109 -9.48 14.25 31.83
N LEU A 110 -9.25 15.44 31.28
CA LEU A 110 -9.94 16.67 31.69
C LEU A 110 -11.45 16.58 31.46
N ILE A 111 -11.87 16.11 30.27
CA ILE A 111 -13.28 15.92 29.94
C ILE A 111 -13.92 14.89 30.87
N ASN A 112 -13.26 13.74 31.07
CA ASN A 112 -13.74 12.72 32.00
C ASN A 112 -13.85 13.24 33.45
N GLY A 113 -12.94 14.13 33.87
CA GLY A 113 -12.96 14.76 35.19
C GLY A 113 -14.15 15.72 35.36
N LEU A 114 -14.43 16.53 34.34
CA LEU A 114 -15.58 17.44 34.32
C LEU A 114 -16.90 16.66 34.33
N GLU A 115 -17.02 15.66 33.45
CA GLU A 115 -18.21 14.80 33.39
C GLU A 115 -18.42 14.07 34.72
N GLY A 116 -17.35 13.57 35.35
CA GLY A 116 -17.43 12.94 36.66
C GLY A 116 -17.85 13.89 37.79
N ALA A 117 -17.43 15.16 37.74
CA ALA A 117 -17.83 16.17 38.71
C ALA A 117 -19.32 16.52 38.56
N ASP A 118 -19.78 16.71 37.33
CA ASP A 118 -21.18 17.01 37.01
C ASP A 118 -22.10 15.84 37.41
N MET A 119 -21.69 14.60 37.12
CA MET A 119 -22.44 13.40 37.48
C MET A 119 -22.50 13.15 38.99
N ARG A 120 -21.41 13.45 39.73
CA ARG A 120 -21.43 13.41 41.20
C ARG A 120 -22.37 14.47 41.78
N ALA A 121 -22.30 15.70 41.29
CA ALA A 121 -23.18 16.78 41.74
C ALA A 121 -24.66 16.43 41.50
N LEU A 122 -24.98 15.84 40.34
CA LEU A 122 -26.34 15.37 40.04
C LEU A 122 -26.77 14.22 40.95
N ALA A 123 -25.90 13.25 41.20
CA ALA A 123 -26.20 12.12 42.09
C ALA A 123 -26.45 12.59 43.53
N GLU A 124 -25.62 13.48 44.06
CA GLU A 124 -25.77 14.04 45.41
C GLU A 124 -27.07 14.83 45.56
N GLN A 125 -27.48 15.60 44.53
CA GLN A 125 -28.75 16.33 44.52
C GLN A 125 -29.99 15.42 44.60
N HIS A 126 -29.88 14.19 44.10
CA HIS A 126 -30.95 13.20 44.11
C HIS A 126 -30.77 12.10 45.16
N GLY A 127 -29.82 12.26 46.10
CA GLY A 127 -29.59 11.32 47.21
C GLY A 127 -28.87 10.02 46.83
N GLY A 128 -28.22 9.98 45.67
CA GLY A 128 -27.40 8.87 45.18
C GLY A 128 -25.90 9.14 45.27
N THR A 129 -25.09 8.10 45.04
CA THR A 129 -23.62 8.19 44.94
C THR A 129 -23.21 7.75 43.54
N TRP A 130 -22.36 8.55 42.87
CA TRP A 130 -21.84 8.22 41.54
C TRP A 130 -20.40 7.72 41.61
N GLU A 131 -20.13 6.63 40.90
CA GLU A 131 -18.80 6.05 40.75
C GLU A 131 -18.53 5.75 39.26
N ARG A 132 -17.30 5.98 38.81
CA ARG A 132 -16.91 5.78 37.41
C ARG A 132 -16.74 4.28 37.14
N LEU A 133 -17.51 3.74 36.22
CA LEU A 133 -17.30 2.37 35.75
C LEU A 133 -16.06 2.32 34.86
N THR A 134 -15.02 1.62 35.30
CA THR A 134 -13.86 1.32 34.46
C THR A 134 -14.06 -0.02 33.76
N LYS A 135 -13.46 -0.19 32.58
CA LYS A 135 -13.64 -1.38 31.74
C LYS A 135 -13.19 -2.68 32.42
N ASP A 136 -12.41 -2.59 33.50
CA ASP A 136 -11.90 -3.72 34.28
C ASP A 136 -12.72 -4.03 35.55
N ASP A 137 -13.86 -3.35 35.78
CA ASP A 137 -14.73 -3.66 36.91
C ASP A 137 -15.55 -4.95 36.67
N PRO A 138 -15.43 -5.98 37.53
CA PRO A 138 -16.14 -7.26 37.36
C PRO A 138 -17.67 -7.13 37.44
N GLN A 139 -18.19 -5.99 37.88
CA GLN A 139 -19.62 -5.73 38.00
C GLN A 139 -20.30 -5.41 36.66
N ALA A 140 -19.56 -4.98 35.63
CA ALA A 140 -20.10 -4.68 34.31
C ALA A 140 -20.49 -5.94 33.50
N ALA A 141 -19.93 -7.10 33.86
CA ALA A 141 -20.20 -8.37 33.18
C ALA A 141 -21.39 -9.16 33.77
N GLY A 142 -21.93 -8.77 34.94
CA GLY A 142 -22.91 -9.56 35.69
C GLY A 142 -24.37 -9.08 35.64
N GLY A 143 -24.66 -7.91 35.07
CA GLY A 143 -25.98 -7.27 35.20
C GLY A 143 -27.05 -7.68 34.17
N ALA A 144 -26.72 -8.44 33.13
CA ALA A 144 -27.61 -8.69 32.00
C ALA A 144 -28.37 -10.03 32.02
N ALA A 145 -28.25 -10.85 33.08
CA ALA A 145 -28.81 -12.20 33.09
C ALA A 145 -29.42 -12.62 34.43
N ALA A 146 -30.47 -11.94 34.90
CA ALA A 146 -31.45 -12.52 35.83
C ALA A 146 -32.70 -11.65 35.95
N GLY A 147 -33.79 -12.02 35.28
CA GLY A 147 -35.07 -11.34 35.52
C GLY A 147 -36.22 -11.54 34.53
N THR A 148 -36.42 -12.74 33.95
CA THR A 148 -37.73 -13.11 33.37
C THR A 148 -37.99 -14.61 33.55
N ALA A 149 -38.70 -14.98 34.60
CA ALA A 149 -39.57 -16.15 34.66
C ALA A 149 -40.43 -16.08 35.94
N GLN A 150 -41.62 -15.49 35.82
CA GLN A 150 -42.80 -15.95 36.53
C GLN A 150 -43.97 -15.92 35.55
#